data_AF-A0A845GXP0-F1
#
_entry.id   AF-A0A845GXP0-F1
#
_cell.length_a   1.000
_cell.length_b   1.000
_cell.length_c   1.000
_cell.angle_alpha   90.00
_cell.angle_beta   90.00
_cell.angle_gamma   90.00
#
_symmetry.space_group_name_H-M   'P 1'
#
loop_
_entity.id
_entity.type
_entity.pdbx_description
1 polymer ?
#
loop_
_entity_poly.entity_id
_entity_poly.type
_entity_poly.pdbx_seq_one_letter_code
_entity_poly.pdbx_strand_id
1 'polypeptide(L)'
;MQNILGAIGRWYDRRTARFNHPATLRRAAWLVPLGFGLLSLLLGQDDNWDLRNYHLYNAYALLNGRIGFDLSPGQWQSYFNPTLDLLYYGLNRALPPPVAGFVMGVLHGLNFVLVLAIARLLLPAPDAADRYRLPLLLALAGTLGAGFLSELGNSMGDNMSALCVLASLYLVLRHWPRWRALDRRAAGWRA
;
A
#
# COMPACT_ATOMS: atom_id res chain seq x y z
N MET A 1 4.43 22.94 40.23
CA MET A 1 5.24 22.07 39.34
C MET A 1 4.44 21.82 38.08
N GLN A 2 4.71 22.55 36.98
CA GLN A 2 4.11 22.21 35.69
C GLN A 2 4.67 20.86 35.24
N ASN A 3 3.81 19.84 35.14
CA ASN A 3 4.21 18.49 34.76
C ASN A 3 4.92 18.54 33.39
N ILE A 4 6.18 18.07 33.32
CA ILE A 4 7.01 18.05 32.10
C ILE A 4 6.24 17.41 30.93
N LEU A 5 5.45 16.37 31.20
CA LEU A 5 4.58 15.71 30.22
C LEU A 5 3.53 16.66 29.62
N GLY A 6 2.96 17.55 30.44
CA GLY A 6 2.01 18.56 29.97
C GLY A 6 2.67 19.66 29.13
N ALA A 7 3.93 20.01 29.43
CA ALA A 7 4.70 20.95 28.61
C ALA A 7 5.05 20.35 27.25
N ILE A 8 5.43 19.06 27.22
CA ILE A 8 5.69 18.30 25.99
C ILE A 8 4.41 18.20 25.13
N GLY A 9 3.27 17.86 25.74
CA GLY A 9 1.99 17.81 25.02
C GLY A 9 1.63 19.13 24.34
N ARG A 10 1.68 20.25 25.09
CA ARG A 10 1.42 21.60 24.53
C ARG A 10 2.43 22.02 23.46
N TRP A 11 3.68 21.58 23.56
CA TRP A 11 4.69 21.82 22.53
C TRP A 11 4.36 21.03 21.26
N TYR A 12 4.04 19.75 21.42
CA TYR A 12 3.67 18.85 20.33
C TYR A 12 2.43 19.35 19.59
N ASP A 13 1.37 19.70 20.31
CA ASP A 13 0.12 20.20 19.72
C ASP A 13 0.34 21.48 18.92
N ARG A 14 1.11 22.44 19.46
CA ARG A 14 1.45 23.66 18.73
C ARG A 14 2.23 23.39 17.45
N ARG A 15 3.19 22.46 17.47
CA ARG A 15 4.03 22.16 16.30
C ARG A 15 3.30 21.36 15.23
N THR A 16 2.31 20.56 15.62
CA THR A 16 1.64 19.62 14.71
C THR A 16 0.19 19.98 14.40
N ALA A 17 -0.32 21.09 14.95
CA ALA A 17 -1.67 21.61 14.67
C ALA A 17 -2.00 21.69 13.18
N ARG A 18 -1.03 22.11 12.34
CA ARG A 18 -1.18 22.18 10.87
C ARG A 18 -1.49 20.83 10.21
N PHE A 19 -1.08 19.72 10.83
CA PHE A 19 -1.34 18.37 10.31
C PHE A 19 -2.75 17.89 10.66
N ASN A 20 -3.40 18.51 11.64
CA ASN A 20 -4.75 18.18 12.05
C ASN A 20 -5.80 18.95 11.22
N HIS A 21 -5.73 18.84 9.90
CA HIS A 21 -6.66 19.52 8.98
C HIS A 21 -7.07 18.60 7.82
N PRO A 22 -8.33 18.61 7.36
CA PRO A 22 -8.78 17.72 6.27
C PRO A 22 -8.02 17.96 4.96
N ALA A 23 -7.62 19.20 4.66
CA ALA A 23 -6.80 19.49 3.48
C ALA A 23 -5.42 18.83 3.55
N THR A 24 -4.86 18.62 4.73
CA THR A 24 -3.58 17.93 4.91
C THR A 24 -3.70 16.48 4.46
N LEU A 25 -4.78 15.78 4.84
CA LEU A 25 -5.00 14.41 4.41
C LEU A 25 -5.17 14.31 2.89
N ARG A 26 -5.94 15.22 2.29
CA ARG A 26 -6.11 15.25 0.82
C ARG A 26 -4.78 15.46 0.12
N ARG A 27 -3.94 16.39 0.60
CA ARG A 27 -2.61 16.63 0.03
C ARG A 27 -1.71 15.41 0.21
N ALA A 28 -1.68 14.83 1.41
CA ALA A 28 -0.88 13.64 1.70
C ALA A 28 -1.27 12.45 0.82
N ALA A 29 -2.57 12.26 0.55
CA ALA A 29 -3.06 11.18 -0.31
C ALA A 29 -2.52 11.25 -1.76
N TRP A 30 -2.08 12.42 -2.22
CA TRP A 30 -1.41 12.58 -3.51
C TRP A 30 0.11 12.66 -3.38
N LEU A 31 0.61 13.45 -2.43
CA LEU A 31 2.03 13.72 -2.29
C LEU A 31 2.81 12.50 -1.80
N VAL A 32 2.24 11.66 -0.94
CA VAL A 32 2.95 10.50 -0.39
C VAL A 32 3.16 9.42 -1.46
N PRO A 33 2.15 8.99 -2.26
CA PRO A 33 2.38 8.08 -3.37
C PRO A 33 3.39 8.61 -4.39
N LEU A 34 3.29 9.89 -4.77
CA LEU A 34 4.27 10.52 -5.66
C LEU A 34 5.68 10.55 -5.05
N GLY A 35 5.77 10.83 -3.75
CA GLY A 35 7.02 10.77 -2.99
C GLY A 35 7.64 9.37 -2.97
N PHE A 36 6.82 8.32 -2.87
CA PHE A 36 7.27 6.94 -2.98
C PHE A 36 7.73 6.58 -4.40
N GLY A 37 7.09 7.10 -5.44
CA GLY A 37 7.58 7.03 -6.81
C GLY A 37 8.97 7.65 -6.96
N LEU A 38 9.17 8.86 -6.41
CA LEU A 38 10.47 9.53 -6.42
C LEU A 38 11.51 8.77 -5.57
N LEU A 39 11.11 8.22 -4.42
CA LEU A 39 12.02 7.42 -3.58
C LEU A 39 12.45 6.14 -4.29
N SER A 40 11.55 5.47 -5.02
CA SER A 40 11.90 4.32 -5.86
C SER A 40 12.98 4.68 -6.89
N LEU A 41 12.88 5.84 -7.54
CA LEU A 41 13.93 6.32 -8.45
C LEU A 41 15.29 6.47 -7.76
N LEU A 42 15.29 6.94 -6.50
CA LEU A 42 16.52 7.11 -5.72
C LEU A 42 17.11 5.77 -5.26
N LEU A 43 16.27 4.78 -4.98
CA LEU A 43 16.71 3.42 -4.63
C LEU A 43 17.31 2.68 -5.83
N GLY A 44 16.95 3.09 -7.04
CA GLY A 44 17.47 2.54 -8.28
C GLY A 44 16.60 1.42 -8.83
N GLN A 45 17.05 0.87 -9.96
CA GLN A 45 16.33 -0.21 -10.63
C GLN A 45 16.40 -1.48 -9.79
N ASP A 46 15.30 -2.23 -9.79
CA ASP A 46 15.27 -3.54 -9.17
C ASP A 46 16.33 -4.47 -9.76
N ASP A 47 17.09 -5.07 -8.86
CA ASP A 47 18.21 -5.95 -9.20
C ASP A 47 18.32 -7.13 -8.22
N ASN A 48 17.18 -7.55 -7.67
CA ASN A 48 17.14 -8.61 -6.70
C ASN A 48 17.30 -10.02 -7.34
N TRP A 49 17.58 -11.01 -6.49
CA TRP A 49 17.77 -12.40 -6.94
C TRP A 49 16.49 -13.00 -7.55
N ASP A 50 15.31 -12.78 -6.95
CA ASP A 50 14.02 -13.26 -7.43
C ASP A 50 13.70 -12.74 -8.83
N LEU A 51 14.01 -11.46 -9.10
CA LEU A 51 13.79 -10.84 -10.41
C LEU A 51 14.56 -11.58 -11.50
N ARG A 52 15.84 -11.81 -11.22
CA ARG A 52 16.78 -12.51 -12.10
C ARG A 52 16.48 -14.00 -12.21
N ASN A 53 15.90 -14.61 -11.17
CA ASN A 53 15.64 -16.04 -11.10
C ASN A 53 14.31 -16.41 -11.79
N TYR A 54 13.20 -15.76 -11.46
CA TYR A 54 11.89 -16.22 -11.93
C TYR A 54 10.93 -15.11 -12.38
N HIS A 55 10.91 -13.90 -11.81
CA HIS A 55 9.83 -12.94 -12.13
C HIS A 55 9.76 -12.57 -13.62
N LEU A 56 10.92 -12.34 -14.27
CA LEU A 56 10.95 -12.05 -15.71
C LEU A 56 10.55 -13.27 -16.55
N TYR A 57 11.07 -14.44 -16.18
CA TYR A 57 10.87 -15.66 -16.95
C TYR A 57 9.44 -16.19 -16.82
N ASN A 58 8.85 -16.19 -15.62
CA ASN A 58 7.51 -16.69 -15.36
C ASN A 58 6.45 -15.88 -16.11
N ALA A 59 6.55 -14.54 -16.09
CA ALA A 59 5.69 -13.67 -16.90
C ALA A 59 5.85 -13.95 -18.40
N TYR A 60 7.09 -14.08 -18.88
CA TYR A 60 7.37 -14.42 -20.28
C TYR A 60 6.78 -15.79 -20.67
N ALA A 61 6.94 -16.81 -19.83
CA ALA A 61 6.46 -18.15 -20.08
C ALA A 61 4.93 -18.20 -20.21
N LEU A 62 4.22 -17.46 -19.34
CA LEU A 62 2.76 -17.31 -19.43
C LEU A 62 2.35 -16.67 -20.77
N LEU A 63 2.99 -15.55 -21.13
CA LEU A 63 2.61 -14.77 -22.30
C LEU A 63 2.97 -15.44 -23.65
N ASN A 64 3.89 -16.41 -23.64
CA ASN A 64 4.36 -17.09 -24.85
C ASN A 64 3.95 -18.57 -24.90
N GLY A 65 3.02 -19.01 -24.04
CA GLY A 65 2.53 -20.39 -24.04
C GLY A 65 3.60 -21.43 -23.70
N ARG A 66 4.59 -21.07 -22.88
CA ARG A 66 5.69 -21.95 -22.46
C ARG A 66 5.51 -22.53 -21.06
N ILE A 67 4.38 -22.24 -20.39
CA ILE A 67 4.02 -22.89 -19.13
C ILE A 67 3.97 -24.40 -19.35
N GLY A 68 4.78 -25.14 -18.59
CA GLY A 68 4.91 -26.59 -18.69
C GLY A 68 5.78 -27.09 -19.86
N PHE A 69 6.34 -26.20 -20.68
CA PHE A 69 7.26 -26.56 -21.75
C PHE A 69 8.72 -26.57 -21.28
N ASP A 70 9.16 -25.49 -20.63
CA ASP A 70 10.52 -25.41 -20.10
C ASP A 70 10.58 -26.02 -18.68
N LEU A 71 11.57 -26.89 -18.46
CA LEU A 71 11.71 -27.59 -17.19
C LEU A 71 12.44 -26.71 -16.17
N SER A 72 11.70 -26.20 -15.19
CA SER A 72 12.23 -25.53 -13.99
C SER A 72 13.28 -24.40 -14.21
N PRO A 73 13.09 -23.42 -15.13
CA PRO A 73 14.13 -22.43 -15.44
C PRO A 73 14.51 -21.51 -14.28
N GLY A 74 13.55 -21.17 -13.43
CA GLY A 74 13.74 -20.46 -12.17
C GLY A 74 13.71 -21.40 -10.96
N GLN A 75 14.19 -22.63 -11.11
CA GLN A 75 14.12 -23.68 -10.07
C GLN A 75 12.67 -23.93 -9.62
N TRP A 76 12.44 -24.16 -8.33
CA TRP A 76 11.11 -24.36 -7.75
C TRP A 76 10.17 -23.16 -7.99
N GLN A 77 10.71 -21.94 -8.05
CA GLN A 77 9.95 -20.70 -8.26
C GLN A 77 9.32 -20.62 -9.65
N SER A 78 9.73 -21.47 -10.60
CA SER A 78 9.10 -21.60 -11.93
C SER A 78 7.61 -21.97 -11.85
N TYR A 79 7.19 -22.58 -10.73
CA TYR A 79 5.82 -23.05 -10.53
C TYR A 79 4.95 -22.04 -9.76
N PHE A 80 5.47 -20.85 -9.45
CA PHE A 80 4.68 -19.78 -8.84
C PHE A 80 3.67 -19.20 -9.83
N ASN A 81 2.60 -18.62 -9.29
CA ASN A 81 1.61 -17.94 -10.11
C ASN A 81 2.22 -16.66 -10.72
N PRO A 82 2.37 -16.57 -12.06
CA PRO A 82 3.03 -15.45 -12.72
C PRO A 82 2.19 -14.16 -12.78
N THR A 83 0.93 -14.16 -12.31
CA THR A 83 0.04 -13.01 -12.49
C THR A 83 0.50 -11.75 -11.79
N LEU A 84 1.20 -11.86 -10.66
CA LEU A 84 1.78 -10.71 -9.97
C LEU A 84 2.91 -10.07 -10.80
N ASP A 85 3.62 -10.85 -11.60
CA ASP A 85 4.77 -10.41 -12.38
C ASP A 85 4.35 -9.66 -13.65
N LEU A 86 3.13 -9.88 -14.15
CA LEU A 86 2.64 -9.33 -15.41
C LEU A 86 2.70 -7.81 -15.46
N LEU A 87 2.37 -7.14 -14.36
CA LEU A 87 2.38 -5.68 -14.31
C LEU A 87 3.83 -5.15 -14.40
N TYR A 88 4.72 -5.67 -13.56
CA TYR A 88 6.13 -5.26 -13.55
C TYR A 88 6.82 -5.57 -14.89
N TYR A 89 6.58 -6.77 -15.42
CA TYR A 89 7.07 -7.22 -16.72
C TYR A 89 6.56 -6.32 -17.85
N GLY A 90 5.26 -6.04 -17.89
CA GLY A 90 4.64 -5.18 -18.90
C GLY A 90 5.17 -3.75 -18.87
N LEU A 91 5.33 -3.16 -17.67
CA LEU A 91 5.90 -1.83 -17.50
C LEU A 91 7.34 -1.76 -18.02
N ASN A 92 8.20 -2.73 -17.67
CA ASN A 92 9.58 -2.75 -18.14
C ASN A 92 9.72 -3.11 -19.62
N ARG A 93 8.71 -3.75 -20.22
CA ARG A 93 8.64 -3.99 -21.68
C ARG A 93 8.24 -2.73 -22.46
N ALA A 94 7.36 -1.90 -21.88
CA ALA A 94 6.73 -0.78 -22.56
C ALA A 94 7.37 0.59 -22.26
N LEU A 95 8.04 0.74 -21.12
CA LEU A 95 8.54 2.02 -20.62
C LEU A 95 10.04 1.95 -20.28
N PRO A 96 10.76 3.09 -20.27
CA PRO A 96 12.11 3.14 -19.74
C PRO A 96 12.15 2.67 -18.28
N PRO A 97 13.20 1.95 -17.84
CA PRO A 97 13.28 1.38 -16.49
C PRO A 97 13.01 2.38 -15.35
N PRO A 98 13.53 3.63 -15.37
CA PRO A 98 13.21 4.62 -14.34
C PRO A 98 11.71 4.94 -14.27
N VAL A 99 11.03 5.03 -15.42
CA VAL A 99 9.59 5.31 -15.45
C VAL A 99 8.80 4.14 -14.89
N ALA A 100 9.19 2.90 -15.21
CA ALA A 100 8.60 1.70 -14.62
C ALA A 100 8.77 1.68 -13.10
N GLY A 101 9.99 1.93 -12.59
CA GLY A 101 10.26 2.03 -11.15
C GLY A 101 9.44 3.13 -10.48
N PHE A 102 9.37 4.33 -11.06
CA PHE A 102 8.52 5.42 -10.56
C PHE A 102 7.05 4.99 -10.46
N VAL A 103 6.49 4.37 -11.51
CA VAL A 103 5.11 3.88 -11.51
C VAL A 103 4.90 2.84 -10.41
N MET A 104 5.81 1.87 -10.27
CA MET A 104 5.75 0.86 -9.21
C MET A 104 5.81 1.50 -7.81
N GLY A 105 6.71 2.46 -7.60
CA GLY A 105 6.79 3.21 -6.34
C GLY A 105 5.51 3.99 -6.03
N VAL A 106 4.88 4.62 -7.02
CA VAL A 106 3.57 5.28 -6.84
C VAL A 106 2.49 4.27 -6.46
N LEU A 107 2.43 3.13 -7.16
CA LEU A 107 1.47 2.07 -6.87
C LEU A 107 1.65 1.52 -5.46
N HIS A 108 2.88 1.20 -5.06
CA HIS A 108 3.18 0.77 -3.68
C HIS A 108 2.76 1.85 -2.69
N GLY A 109 3.04 3.12 -3.01
CA GLY A 109 2.62 4.26 -2.20
C GLY A 109 1.10 4.41 -2.03
N LEU A 110 0.26 3.83 -2.90
CA LEU A 110 -1.20 3.83 -2.71
C LEU A 110 -1.63 3.04 -1.45
N ASN A 111 -0.79 2.13 -0.94
CA ASN A 111 -1.03 1.48 0.35
C ASN A 111 -1.21 2.51 1.47
N PHE A 112 -0.44 3.61 1.44
CA PHE A 112 -0.58 4.70 2.42
C PHE A 112 -2.00 5.29 2.39
N VAL A 113 -2.57 5.49 1.20
CA VAL A 113 -3.92 6.06 1.03
C VAL A 113 -4.97 5.12 1.62
N LEU A 114 -4.83 3.82 1.38
CA LEU A 114 -5.76 2.82 1.91
C LEU A 114 -5.66 2.69 3.43
N VAL A 115 -4.44 2.63 3.99
CA VAL A 115 -4.24 2.60 5.45
C VAL A 115 -4.78 3.88 6.08
N LEU A 116 -4.54 5.04 5.48
CA LEU A 116 -5.11 6.32 5.94
C LEU A 116 -6.64 6.29 5.94
N ALA A 117 -7.25 5.75 4.89
CA ALA A 117 -8.70 5.65 4.77
C ALA A 117 -9.29 4.67 5.80
N ILE A 118 -8.64 3.53 6.03
CA ILE A 118 -9.04 2.55 7.06
C ILE A 118 -8.91 3.15 8.46
N ALA A 119 -7.77 3.79 8.77
CA ALA A 119 -7.55 4.43 10.06
C ALA A 119 -8.60 5.52 10.33
N ARG A 120 -9.02 6.26 9.30
CA ARG A 120 -10.11 7.25 9.39
C ARG A 120 -11.49 6.65 9.65
N LEU A 121 -11.72 5.39 9.26
CA LEU A 121 -12.97 4.68 9.53
C LEU A 121 -13.00 4.07 10.93
N LEU A 122 -11.87 3.55 11.40
CA LEU A 122 -11.78 2.78 12.64
C LEU A 122 -11.51 3.65 13.87
N LEU A 123 -10.71 4.71 13.73
CA LEU A 123 -10.38 5.55 14.87
C LEU A 123 -11.58 6.42 15.24
N PRO A 124 -12.10 6.32 16.48
CA PRO A 124 -13.05 7.30 16.98
C PRO A 124 -12.38 8.68 16.95
N ALA A 125 -13.17 9.74 16.84
CA ALA A 125 -12.68 11.10 16.95
C ALA A 125 -13.00 11.68 18.35
N PRO A 126 -12.40 11.16 19.44
CA PRO A 126 -12.73 11.62 20.79
C PRO A 126 -12.21 13.05 21.03
N ASP A 127 -11.07 13.41 20.44
CA ASP A 127 -10.51 14.76 20.52
C ASP A 127 -10.38 15.41 19.14
N ALA A 128 -10.89 16.64 19.02
CA ALA A 128 -10.80 17.43 17.80
C ALA A 128 -9.34 17.63 17.35
N ALA A 129 -8.38 17.64 18.29
CA ALA A 129 -6.96 17.86 18.06
C ALA A 129 -6.23 16.73 17.30
N ASP A 130 -6.79 15.51 17.28
CA ASP A 130 -6.13 14.32 16.69
C ASP A 130 -6.89 13.67 15.53
N ARG A 131 -8.09 14.18 15.23
CA ARG A 131 -9.01 13.65 14.22
C ARG A 131 -8.38 13.36 12.85
N TYR A 132 -7.38 14.14 12.46
CA TYR A 132 -6.65 13.97 11.19
C TYR A 132 -5.18 13.63 11.40
N ARG A 133 -4.56 14.10 12.48
CA ARG A 133 -3.15 13.85 12.78
C ARG A 133 -2.87 12.38 13.07
N LEU A 134 -3.70 11.71 13.88
CA LEU A 134 -3.46 10.33 14.27
C LEU A 134 -3.58 9.34 13.08
N PRO A 135 -4.64 9.37 12.24
CA PRO A 135 -4.70 8.53 11.05
C PRO A 135 -3.53 8.75 10.09
N LEU A 136 -3.07 10.00 9.96
CA LEU A 136 -1.91 10.34 9.14
C LEU A 136 -0.63 9.66 9.64
N LEU A 137 -0.36 9.76 10.94
CA LEU A 137 0.83 9.16 11.55
C LEU A 137 0.80 7.63 11.49
N LEU A 138 -0.36 7.00 11.70
CA LEU A 138 -0.50 5.54 11.56
C LEU A 138 -0.28 5.07 10.12
N ALA A 139 -0.81 5.80 9.14
CA ALA A 139 -0.58 5.48 7.73
C ALA A 139 0.91 5.59 7.37
N LEU A 140 1.59 6.66 7.83
CA LEU A 140 3.03 6.80 7.65
C LEU A 140 3.80 5.66 8.34
N ALA A 141 3.47 5.33 9.59
CA ALA A 141 4.12 4.26 10.32
C ALA A 141 3.96 2.90 9.61
N GLY A 142 2.78 2.63 9.04
CA GLY A 142 2.51 1.41 8.28
C GLY A 142 3.29 1.30 6.97
N THR A 143 3.60 2.42 6.31
CA THR A 143 4.28 2.45 5.00
C THR A 143 5.75 2.88 5.06
N LEU A 144 6.30 3.13 6.25
CA LEU A 144 7.72 3.45 6.43
C LEU A 144 8.45 2.34 7.19
N GLY A 145 7.80 1.19 7.39
CA GLY A 145 8.43 -0.01 7.97
C GLY A 145 9.48 -0.60 7.04
N ALA A 146 10.48 -1.29 7.63
CA ALA A 146 11.61 -1.84 6.88
C ALA A 146 11.17 -2.80 5.75
N GLY A 147 10.19 -3.68 6.00
CA GLY A 147 9.67 -4.59 4.97
C GLY A 147 9.02 -3.87 3.79
N PHE A 148 8.19 -2.85 4.07
CA PHE A 148 7.58 -2.04 3.01
C PHE A 148 8.65 -1.33 2.17
N LEU A 149 9.65 -0.73 2.83
CA LEU A 149 10.70 0.03 2.16
C LEU A 149 11.71 -0.86 1.42
N SER A 150 11.99 -2.08 1.89
CA SER A 150 12.85 -3.03 1.17
C SER A 150 12.26 -3.50 -0.15
N GLU A 151 10.94 -3.39 -0.29
CA GLU A 151 10.18 -3.79 -1.47
C GLU A 151 9.66 -2.61 -2.30
N LEU A 152 10.14 -1.40 -2.00
CA LEU A 152 9.62 -0.21 -2.65
C LEU A 152 10.10 -0.13 -4.11
N GLY A 153 9.16 -0.22 -5.04
CA GLY A 153 9.41 -0.07 -6.48
C GLY A 153 10.07 -1.28 -7.16
N ASN A 154 10.26 -2.39 -6.43
CA ASN A 154 10.79 -3.63 -6.99
C ASN A 154 9.68 -4.63 -7.36
N SER A 155 10.08 -5.81 -7.85
CA SER A 155 9.16 -6.85 -8.31
C SER A 155 8.52 -7.68 -7.20
N MET A 156 8.87 -7.45 -5.92
CA MET A 156 8.33 -8.23 -4.81
C MET A 156 6.82 -8.00 -4.68
N GLY A 157 6.11 -9.08 -4.37
CA GLY A 157 4.65 -9.14 -4.47
C GLY A 157 3.91 -8.51 -3.28
N ASP A 158 4.55 -8.30 -2.13
CA ASP A 158 3.85 -8.01 -0.88
C ASP A 158 3.20 -6.62 -0.94
N ASN A 159 3.94 -5.60 -1.38
CA ASN A 159 3.40 -4.25 -1.53
C ASN A 159 2.27 -4.16 -2.56
N MET A 160 2.35 -4.92 -3.66
CA MET A 160 1.29 -4.94 -4.68
C MET A 160 0.06 -5.71 -4.23
N SER A 161 0.25 -6.88 -3.62
CA SER A 161 -0.85 -7.70 -3.11
C SER A 161 -1.57 -7.04 -1.92
N ALA A 162 -0.82 -6.30 -1.08
CA ALA A 162 -1.38 -5.50 0.00
C ALA A 162 -2.42 -4.49 -0.49
N LEU A 163 -2.28 -3.91 -1.69
CA LEU A 163 -3.29 -3.01 -2.25
C LEU A 163 -4.65 -3.69 -2.38
N CYS A 164 -4.67 -4.93 -2.90
CA CYS A 164 -5.89 -5.71 -3.06
C CYS A 164 -6.53 -6.04 -1.70
N VAL A 165 -5.69 -6.47 -0.74
CA VAL A 165 -6.15 -6.82 0.62
C VAL A 165 -6.69 -5.59 1.35
N LEU A 166 -5.96 -4.48 1.36
CA LEU A 166 -6.36 -3.25 2.02
C LEU A 166 -7.57 -2.61 1.33
N ALA A 167 -7.67 -2.65 0.01
CA ALA A 167 -8.85 -2.15 -0.70
C ALA A 167 -10.09 -2.98 -0.34
N SER A 168 -9.98 -4.31 -0.31
CA SER A 168 -11.05 -5.19 0.12
C SER A 168 -11.49 -4.88 1.56
N LEU A 169 -10.53 -4.78 2.48
CA LEU A 169 -10.79 -4.44 3.88
C LEU A 169 -11.46 -3.07 4.01
N TYR A 170 -10.99 -2.06 3.28
CA TYR A 170 -11.59 -0.73 3.26
C TYR A 170 -13.04 -0.78 2.81
N LEU A 171 -13.35 -1.50 1.72
CA LEU A 171 -14.71 -1.63 1.20
C LEU A 171 -15.63 -2.33 2.22
N VAL A 172 -15.15 -3.42 2.84
CA VAL A 172 -15.85 -4.14 3.91
C VAL A 172 -16.20 -3.19 5.06
N LEU A 173 -15.20 -2.48 5.59
CA LEU A 173 -15.39 -1.58 6.73
C LEU A 173 -16.32 -0.40 6.39
N ARG A 174 -16.16 0.20 5.21
CA ARG A 174 -16.97 1.32 4.75
C ARG A 174 -18.45 0.95 4.62
N HIS A 175 -18.73 -0.28 4.17
CA HIS A 175 -20.09 -0.74 3.90
C HIS A 175 -20.67 -1.64 5.01
N TRP A 176 -19.90 -1.89 6.07
CA TRP A 176 -20.29 -2.73 7.20
C TRP A 176 -21.67 -2.40 7.79
N PRO A 177 -22.06 -1.13 8.02
CA PRO A 177 -23.40 -0.82 8.55
C PRO A 177 -24.53 -1.25 7.60
N ARG A 178 -24.31 -1.15 6.29
CA ARG A 178 -25.29 -1.58 5.27
C ARG A 178 -25.42 -3.10 5.26
N TRP A 179 -24.31 -3.82 5.33
CA TRP A 179 -24.32 -5.28 5.36
C TRP A 179 -25.03 -5.81 6.60
N ARG A 180 -24.77 -5.21 7.78
CA ARG A 180 -25.51 -5.52 9.01
C ARG A 180 -27.01 -5.26 8.90
N ALA A 181 -27.42 -4.20 8.20
CA ALA A 181 -28.83 -3.89 8.01
C ALA A 181 -29.54 -4.90 7.08
N LEU A 182 -28.87 -5.38 6.04
CA LEU A 182 -29.39 -6.43 5.15
C LEU A 182 -29.53 -7.77 5.86
N ASP A 183 -28.55 -8.15 6.67
CA ASP A 183 -28.58 -9.39 7.44
C ASP A 183 -29.75 -9.44 8.44
N ARG A 184 -29.99 -8.33 9.16
CA ARG A 184 -31.16 -8.18 10.05
C ARG A 184 -32.49 -8.28 9.31
N ARG A 185 -32.58 -7.73 8.09
CA ARG A 185 -33.78 -7.84 7.26
C ARG A 185 -33.99 -9.29 6.79
N ALA A 186 -32.94 -9.97 6.35
CA ALA A 186 -33.03 -11.37 5.95
C ALA A 186 -33.45 -12.29 7.10
N ALA A 187 -32.97 -12.03 8.33
CA ALA A 187 -33.41 -12.74 9.52
C ALA A 187 -34.89 -12.47 9.87
N GLY A 188 -35.36 -11.23 9.69
CA GLY A 188 -36.76 -10.85 9.95
C GLY A 188 -37.78 -11.41 8.94
N TRP A 189 -37.36 -11.85 7.75
CA TRP A 189 -38.22 -12.55 6.79
C TRP A 189 -38.37 -14.06 7.07
N ARG A 190 -37.53 -14.61 7.95
CA ARG A 190 -37.55 -16.03 8.34
C ARG A 190 -38.28 -16.30 9.66
N ALA A 191 -38.83 -15.27 10.29
CA ALA A 191 -39.66 -15.32 11.50
C ALA A 191 -41.12 -15.05 11.15
#